data_AF-A0A1T4YLT5-F1
#
_entry.id   AF-A0A1T4YLT5-F1
#
_cell.length_a   1.000
_cell.length_b   1.000
_cell.length_c   1.000
_cell.angle_alpha   90.00
_cell.angle_beta   90.00
_cell.angle_gamma   90.00
#
_symmetry.space_group_name_H-M   'P 1'
#
loop_
_entity.id
_entity.type
_entity.pdbx_description
1 polymer ?
#
loop_
_entity_poly.entity_id
_entity_poly.type
_entity_poly.pdbx_seq_one_letter_code
_entity_poly.pdbx_strand_id
1 'polypeptide(L)'
;MNKPLKKEIFSVQLMLVVSLLLGVIPPLIMFLMTRKKNLYYCESSRKALNFHLTIFPLFIISSLLPAWVKYALLAIETLIIMYAIIRIAFQKTYYYPAIPYIKSKEENIEKRYSHVR
;
A
#
# COMPACT_ATOMS: atom_id res chain seq x y z
N MET A 1 -10.15 15.62 -8.37
CA MET A 1 -10.51 14.37 -7.65
C MET A 1 -11.68 14.65 -6.72
N ASN A 2 -12.79 13.92 -6.85
CA ASN A 2 -13.87 13.98 -5.86
C ASN A 2 -13.34 13.48 -4.51
N LYS A 3 -13.77 14.11 -3.41
CA LYS A 3 -13.39 13.68 -2.06
C LYS A 3 -13.89 12.24 -1.82
N PRO A 4 -13.06 11.34 -1.25
CA PRO A 4 -13.47 9.97 -1.00
C PRO A 4 -14.61 9.94 0.02
N LEU A 5 -15.55 9.01 -0.18
CA LEU A 5 -16.67 8.82 0.75
C LEU A 5 -16.15 8.27 2.09
N LYS A 6 -16.83 8.57 3.20
CA LYS A 6 -16.48 8.01 4.53
C LYS A 6 -16.38 6.48 4.53
N LYS A 7 -17.23 5.80 3.75
CA LYS A 7 -17.21 4.34 3.57
C LYS A 7 -15.91 3.87 2.91
N GLU A 8 -15.38 4.64 1.95
CA GLU A 8 -14.15 4.30 1.24
C GLU A 8 -12.92 4.45 2.12
N ILE A 9 -12.88 5.53 2.90
CA ILE A 9 -11.85 5.76 3.91
C ILE A 9 -11.83 4.59 4.91
N PHE A 10 -13.00 4.22 5.43
CA PHE A 10 -13.13 3.11 6.37
C PHE A 10 -12.67 1.78 5.76
N SER A 11 -13.09 1.44 4.54
CA SER A 11 -12.66 0.20 3.87
C SER A 11 -11.15 0.14 3.62
N VAL A 12 -10.51 1.26 3.26
CA VAL A 12 -9.05 1.32 3.12
C VAL A 12 -8.35 1.15 4.46
N GLN A 13 -8.84 1.78 5.53
CA GLN A 13 -8.29 1.61 6.87
C GLN A 13 -8.43 0.16 7.35
N LEU A 14 -9.59 -0.46 7.12
CA LEU A 14 -9.81 -1.87 7.41
C LEU A 14 -8.82 -2.75 6.63
N MET A 15 -8.62 -2.49 5.34
CA MET A 15 -7.63 -3.21 4.52
C MET A 15 -6.23 -3.08 5.12
N LEU A 16 -5.83 -1.89 5.57
CA LEU A 16 -4.52 -1.68 6.19
C LEU A 16 -4.36 -2.45 7.51
N VAL A 17 -5.37 -2.41 8.38
CA VAL A 17 -5.35 -3.14 9.65
C VAL A 17 -5.28 -4.65 9.40
N VAL A 18 -6.12 -5.17 8.50
CA VAL A 18 -6.12 -6.60 8.15
C VAL A 18 -4.80 -6.99 7.47
N SER A 19 -4.16 -6.07 6.74
CA SER A 19 -2.86 -6.32 6.11
C SER A 19 -1.71 -6.49 7.11
N LEU A 20 -1.85 -6.04 8.37
CA LEU A 20 -0.86 -6.36 9.40
C LEU A 20 -0.89 -7.85 9.78
N LEU A 21 -2.05 -8.50 9.64
CA LEU A 21 -2.23 -9.92 9.96
C LEU A 21 -1.99 -10.81 8.74
N LEU A 22 -2.50 -10.39 7.59
CA LEU A 22 -2.50 -11.19 6.35
C LEU A 22 -1.47 -10.71 5.32
N GLY A 23 -0.65 -9.71 5.66
CA GLY A 23 0.40 -9.15 4.81
C GLY A 23 -0.13 -8.61 3.48
N VAL A 24 0.43 -9.15 2.40
CA VAL A 24 0.18 -8.74 1.01
C VAL A 24 -1.23 -9.08 0.49
N ILE A 25 -1.94 -10.01 1.12
CA ILE A 25 -3.19 -10.56 0.57
C ILE A 25 -4.33 -9.52 0.50
N PRO A 26 -4.68 -8.78 1.57
CA PRO A 26 -5.75 -7.77 1.52
C PRO A 26 -5.52 -6.66 0.47
N PRO A 27 -4.34 -6.01 0.39
CA PRO A 27 -4.11 -4.99 -0.61
C PRO A 27 -4.09 -5.55 -2.04
N LEU A 28 -3.64 -6.79 -2.24
CA LEU A 28 -3.71 -7.45 -3.54
C LEU A 28 -5.16 -7.66 -4.00
N ILE A 29 -6.02 -8.21 -3.14
CA ILE A 29 -7.45 -8.43 -3.45
C ILE A 29 -8.13 -7.09 -3.76
N MET A 30 -7.96 -6.09 -2.90
CA MET A 30 -8.55 -4.77 -3.12
C MET A 30 -8.05 -4.14 -4.42
N PHE A 31 -6.75 -4.24 -4.72
CA PHE A 31 -6.18 -3.71 -5.96
C PHE A 31 -6.79 -4.38 -7.21
N LEU A 32 -6.86 -5.71 -7.23
CA LEU A 32 -7.43 -6.46 -8.36
C LEU A 32 -8.92 -6.17 -8.57
N MET A 33 -9.70 -6.03 -7.50
CA MET A 33 -11.13 -5.72 -7.60
C MET A 33 -11.40 -4.27 -8.02
N THR A 34 -10.54 -3.32 -7.62
CA THR A 34 -10.82 -1.88 -7.75
C THR A 34 -10.06 -1.18 -8.87
N ARG A 35 -9.05 -1.81 -9.48
CA ARG A 35 -8.20 -1.25 -10.56
C ARG A 35 -8.95 -0.63 -11.75
N LYS A 36 -10.20 -1.04 -12.01
CA LYS A 36 -11.03 -0.49 -13.11
C LYS A 36 -12.20 0.39 -12.63
N LYS A 37 -12.54 0.36 -11.34
CA LYS A 37 -13.81 0.93 -10.82
C LYS A 37 -13.61 2.20 -9.99
N ASN A 38 -12.57 2.23 -9.15
CA ASN A 38 -12.41 3.29 -8.17
C ASN A 38 -10.93 3.67 -8.02
N LEU A 39 -10.61 4.91 -8.37
CA LEU A 39 -9.23 5.42 -8.34
C LEU A 39 -8.69 5.51 -6.90
N TYR A 40 -9.51 5.87 -5.92
CA TYR A 40 -9.08 6.00 -4.53
C TYR A 40 -8.67 4.65 -3.91
N TYR A 41 -9.51 3.62 -4.10
CA TYR A 41 -9.16 2.27 -3.67
C TYR A 41 -7.96 1.73 -4.44
N CYS A 42 -7.91 1.93 -5.76
CA CYS A 42 -6.80 1.49 -6.61
C CYS A 42 -5.47 2.10 -6.15
N GLU A 43 -5.40 3.41 -5.94
CA GLU A 43 -4.17 4.07 -5.52
C GLU A 43 -3.77 3.71 -4.09
N SER A 44 -4.73 3.62 -3.16
CA SER A 44 -4.44 3.25 -1.77
C SER A 44 -3.96 1.80 -1.64
N SER A 45 -4.65 0.86 -2.32
CA SER A 45 -4.27 -0.54 -2.35
C SER A 45 -2.95 -0.76 -3.08
N ARG A 46 -2.69 -0.04 -4.20
CA ARG A 46 -1.39 -0.07 -4.91
C ARG A 46 -0.24 0.36 -4.02
N LYS A 47 -0.41 1.48 -3.29
CA LYS A 47 0.58 1.99 -2.34
C LYS A 47 0.89 0.97 -1.25
N ALA A 48 -0.14 0.40 -0.62
CA ALA A 48 0.02 -0.64 0.39
C ALA A 48 0.66 -1.91 -0.20
N LEU A 49 0.26 -2.33 -1.40
CA LEU A 49 0.79 -3.50 -2.09
C LEU A 49 2.28 -3.35 -2.39
N ASN A 50 2.71 -2.20 -2.91
CA ASN A 50 4.13 -1.91 -3.14
C ASN A 50 4.95 -1.95 -1.85
N PHE A 51 4.40 -1.44 -0.74
CA PHE A 51 5.04 -1.50 0.56
C PHE A 51 5.21 -2.93 1.07
N HIS A 52 4.13 -3.72 1.07
CA HIS A 52 4.15 -5.13 1.45
C HIS A 52 5.11 -5.96 0.57
N LEU A 53 5.13 -5.72 -0.74
CA LEU A 53 6.08 -6.37 -1.65
C LEU A 53 7.54 -5.97 -1.39
N THR A 54 7.79 -4.77 -0.87
CA THR A 54 9.13 -4.32 -0.49
C THR A 54 9.60 -5.02 0.80
N ILE A 55 8.71 -5.17 1.78
CA ILE A 55 9.03 -5.81 3.06
C ILE A 55 9.08 -7.33 2.94
N PHE A 56 8.29 -7.94 2.06
CA PHE A 56 8.16 -9.39 1.97
C PHE A 56 9.51 -10.13 1.77
N PRO A 57 10.39 -9.73 0.84
CA PRO A 57 11.73 -10.33 0.74
C PRO A 57 12.59 -10.12 2.00
N LEU A 58 12.51 -8.94 2.63
CA LEU A 58 13.23 -8.65 3.88
C LEU A 58 12.74 -9.58 5.01
N PHE A 59 11.44 -9.84 5.05
CA PHE A 59 10.83 -10.75 6.01
C PHE A 59 11.31 -12.19 5.80
N ILE A 60 11.41 -12.65 4.55
CA ILE A 60 11.99 -13.97 4.22
C ILE A 60 13.44 -14.04 4.68
N ILE A 61 14.28 -13.06 4.33
CA ILE A 61 15.69 -13.04 4.73
C ILE A 61 15.82 -12.99 6.26
N SER A 62 14.94 -12.26 6.95
CA SER A 62 14.94 -12.17 8.41
C SER A 62 14.70 -13.52 9.11
N SER A 63 14.09 -14.50 8.44
CA SER A 63 13.92 -15.85 8.98
C SER A 63 15.24 -16.62 9.13
N LEU A 64 16.28 -16.20 8.40
CA LEU A 64 17.65 -16.72 8.48
C LEU A 64 18.50 -15.95 9.51
N LEU A 65 17.97 -14.86 10.05
CA LEU A 65 18.63 -13.99 11.02
C LEU A 65 18.07 -14.24 12.43
N PRO A 66 18.70 -13.69 13.49
CA PRO A 66 18.18 -13.79 14.83
C PRO A 66 16.74 -13.27 14.97
N ALA A 67 15.94 -13.92 15.81
CA ALA A 67 14.50 -13.64 15.94
C ALA A 67 14.16 -12.16 16.21
N TRP A 68 15.02 -11.43 16.91
CA TRP A 68 14.83 -10.01 17.20
C TRP A 68 14.74 -9.14 15.93
N VAL A 69 15.41 -9.53 14.84
CA VAL A 69 15.36 -8.82 13.55
C VAL A 69 13.96 -8.88 12.95
N LYS A 70 13.31 -10.04 13.02
CA LYS A 70 11.92 -10.21 12.55
C LYS A 70 10.95 -9.31 13.33
N TYR A 71 11.09 -9.26 14.65
CA TYR A 71 10.25 -8.39 15.48
C TYR A 71 10.51 -6.90 15.23
N ALA A 72 11.77 -6.51 14.97
CA ALA A 72 12.11 -5.15 14.59
C ALA A 72 11.46 -4.75 13.25
N LEU A 73 11.51 -5.63 12.25
CA LEU A 73 10.83 -5.39 10.96
C LEU A 73 9.32 -5.24 11.12
N LEU A 74 8.67 -6.12 11.89
CA LEU A 74 7.24 -6.04 12.18
C LEU A 74 6.87 -4.74 12.92
N ALA A 75 7.71 -4.30 13.85
CA ALA A 75 7.50 -3.04 14.57
C ALA A 75 7.58 -1.84 13.62
N ILE A 76 8.59 -1.80 12.74
CA ILE A 76 8.76 -0.75 11.74
C ILE A 76 7.57 -0.73 10.78
N GLU A 77 7.17 -1.90 10.27
CA GLU A 77 6.00 -2.06 9.41
C GLU A 77 4.73 -1.50 10.06
N THR A 78 4.48 -1.90 11.32
CA THR A 78 3.33 -1.47 12.11
C THR A 78 3.31 0.05 12.29
N LEU A 79 4.45 0.66 12.62
CA LEU A 79 4.55 2.12 12.78
C LEU A 79 4.22 2.86 11.48
N ILE A 80 4.74 2.38 10.34
CA ILE A 80 4.50 2.99 9.03
C ILE A 80 3.01 2.86 8.63
N ILE A 81 2.39 1.70 8.85
CA ILE A 81 0.97 1.49 8.57
C ILE A 81 0.09 2.34 9.49
N MET A 82 0.41 2.41 10.78
CA MET A 82 -0.32 3.26 11.74
C MET A 82 -0.26 4.73 11.32
N TYR A 83 0.91 5.22 10.93
CA TYR A 83 1.06 6.58 10.38
C TYR A 83 0.18 6.80 9.14
N ALA A 84 0.12 5.83 8.22
CA ALA A 84 -0.74 5.91 7.04
C ALA A 84 -2.24 5.96 7.42
N ILE A 85 -2.70 5.12 8.36
CA ILE A 85 -4.08 5.12 8.85
C ILE A 85 -4.47 6.49 9.42
N ILE A 86 -3.59 7.08 10.24
CA ILE A 86 -3.80 8.42 10.82
C ILE A 86 -3.90 9.47 9.70
N ARG A 87 -2.96 9.47 8.75
CA ARG A 87 -2.97 10.43 7.63
C ARG A 87 -4.23 10.29 6.77
N ILE A 88 -4.68 9.07 6.51
CA ILE A 88 -5.93 8.77 5.80
C ILE A 88 -7.15 9.31 6.57
N ALA A 89 -7.17 9.14 7.90
CA ALA A 89 -8.24 9.68 8.74
C ALA A 89 -8.35 11.21 8.64
N PHE A 90 -7.20 11.89 8.62
CA PHE A 90 -7.11 13.34 8.43
C PHE A 90 -7.22 13.79 6.96
N GLN A 91 -7.48 12.88 6.03
CA GLN A 91 -7.52 13.15 4.58
C GLN A 91 -6.27 13.84 4.04
N LYS A 92 -5.11 13.61 4.68
CA LYS A 92 -3.81 14.13 4.26
C LYS A 92 -3.13 13.14 3.34
N THR A 93 -2.34 13.65 2.39
CA THR A 93 -1.47 12.82 1.56
C THR A 93 -0.51 12.02 2.43
N TYR A 94 -0.17 10.80 2.04
CA TYR A 94 0.82 9.99 2.72
C TYR A 94 1.65 9.23 1.69
N TYR A 95 2.87 8.89 2.10
CA TYR A 95 3.88 8.23 1.30
C TYR A 95 4.40 7.02 2.07
N TYR A 96 4.53 5.89 1.38
CA TYR A 96 5.23 4.72 1.90
C TYR A 96 6.67 4.75 1.39
N PRO A 97 7.67 4.48 2.25
CA PRO A 97 9.03 4.22 1.80
C PRO A 97 9.09 2.84 1.14
N ALA A 98 8.58 2.75 -0.10
CA ALA A 98 8.38 1.50 -0.82
C ALA A 98 8.85 1.61 -2.26
N ILE A 99 9.36 0.50 -2.80
CA ILE A 99 9.74 0.41 -4.20
C ILE A 99 8.45 0.37 -5.04
N PRO A 100 8.28 1.25 -6.05
CA PRO A 100 7.05 1.34 -6.82
C PRO A 100 6.97 0.25 -7.90
N TYR A 101 6.82 -1.02 -7.49
CA TYR A 101 6.67 -2.15 -8.41
C TYR A 101 5.48 -1.98 -9.34
N ILE A 102 4.36 -1.49 -8.80
CA ILE A 102 3.15 -1.17 -9.54
C ILE A 102 3.06 0.35 -9.65
N LYS A 103 3.25 0.89 -10.85
CA LYS A 103 3.15 2.32 -11.19
C LYS A 103 1.71 2.83 -11.13
N SER A 104 1.53 4.13 -10.90
CA SER A 104 0.20 4.73 -10.91
C SER A 104 -0.41 4.68 -12.31
N LYS A 105 -1.73 4.82 -12.40
CA LYS A 105 -2.42 4.84 -13.69
C LYS A 105 -2.04 6.08 -14.51
N GLU A 106 -1.81 7.21 -13.85
CA GLU A 106 -1.36 8.46 -14.48
C GLU A 106 0.05 8.33 -15.08
N GLU A 107 0.99 7.71 -14.35
CA GLU A 107 2.36 7.49 -14.83
C GLU A 107 2.42 6.50 -16.00
N ASN A 108 1.50 5.52 -16.06
CA ASN A 108 1.35 4.62 -17.20
C ASN A 108 0.79 5.33 -18.44
N ILE A 109 -0.10 6.30 -18.26
CA ILE A 109 -0.65 7.09 -19.36
C ILE A 109 0.47 7.98 -19.92
N GLU A 110 1.18 8.70 -19.06
CA GLU A 110 2.28 9.59 -19.47
C GLU A 110 3.38 8.83 -20.23
N LYS A 111 3.79 7.64 -19.76
CA LYS A 111 4.79 6.80 -20.47
C LYS A 111 4.27 6.21 -21.78
N ARG A 112 2.96 5.93 -21.90
CA ARG A 112 2.36 5.43 -23.15
C ARG A 112 2.38 6.50 -24.25
N TYR A 113 2.34 7.78 -23.90
CA TYR A 113 2.35 8.89 -24.85
C TYR A 113 3.71 9.61 -24.97
N SER A 114 4.69 9.31 -24.11
CA SER A 114 6.03 9.91 -24.20
C SER A 114 6.82 9.53 -25.45
N HIS A 115 6.42 8.45 -26.14
CA HIS A 115 7.04 8.00 -27.39
C HIS A 115 6.38 8.59 -28.65
N VAL A 116 5.36 9.45 -28.49
CA VAL A 116 4.61 10.09 -29.59
C VAL A 116 4.99 11.58 -29.70
N ARG A 117 6.15 11.97 -29.17
CA ARG A 117 6.70 13.33 -29.27
C ARG A 117 7.96 13.36 -30.10
#